data_AF-A0A843D483-F1
#
_entry.id   AF-A0A843D483-F1
#
_cell.length_a   1.000
_cell.length_b   1.000
_cell.length_c   1.000
_cell.angle_alpha   90.00
_cell.angle_beta   90.00
_cell.angle_gamma   90.00
#
_symmetry.space_group_name_H-M   'P 1'
#
loop_
_entity.id
_entity.type
_entity.pdbx_description
1 polymer ?
#
loop_
_entity_poly.entity_id
_entity_poly.type
_entity_poly.pdbx_seq_one_letter_code
_entity_poly.pdbx_strand_id
1 'polypeptide(L)'
;MMIDIEYIHTEKELEDPTIRRITTGKMASYIQDLIYEMKSGDIPCTFKETIITDGKNDVRINGRTIEEIIDGLEIRHLDMEESCDHGKPSKILFGRPTLDWKKEYIEDIPDTIMKNAIAKVYADERQKEMDSL
;
A
#
# COMPACT_ATOMS: atom_id res chain seq x y z
N MET A 1 4.98 -18.25 7.13
CA MET A 1 4.16 -17.20 6.51
C MET A 1 4.87 -16.54 5.34
N MET A 2 4.17 -16.26 4.23
CA MET A 2 4.70 -15.53 3.07
C MET A 2 3.67 -14.50 2.59
N ILE A 3 4.14 -13.30 2.25
CA ILE A 3 3.30 -12.23 1.69
C ILE A 3 3.51 -12.15 0.18
N ASP A 4 2.48 -12.46 -0.59
CA ASP A 4 2.49 -12.42 -2.05
C ASP A 4 1.87 -11.12 -2.54
N ILE A 5 2.65 -10.31 -3.24
CA ILE A 5 2.18 -9.06 -3.86
C ILE A 5 2.09 -9.25 -5.37
N GLU A 6 0.91 -9.04 -5.93
CA GLU A 6 0.68 -9.04 -7.38
C GLU A 6 0.28 -7.65 -7.86
N TYR A 7 1.00 -7.12 -8.84
CA TYR A 7 0.61 -5.93 -9.57
C TYR A 7 0.02 -6.33 -10.92
N ILE A 8 -1.26 -6.06 -11.11
CA ILE A 8 -2.00 -6.35 -12.33
C ILE A 8 -2.19 -5.03 -13.06
N HIS A 9 -1.76 -4.91 -14.31
CA HIS A 9 -1.91 -3.66 -15.03
C HIS A 9 -2.01 -3.84 -16.54
N THR A 10 -2.65 -2.88 -17.20
CA THR A 10 -2.57 -2.73 -18.65
C THR A 10 -1.27 -2.01 -19.04
N GLU A 11 -0.92 -2.03 -20.33
CA GLU A 11 0.18 -1.20 -20.86
C GLU A 11 -0.22 0.27 -21.04
N LYS A 12 -1.47 0.65 -20.74
CA LYS A 12 -1.95 2.01 -20.89
C LYS A 12 -1.51 2.85 -19.69
N GLU A 13 -0.77 3.92 -19.99
CA GLU A 13 -0.37 4.88 -18.99
C GLU A 13 -1.51 5.84 -18.65
N LEU A 14 -1.49 6.34 -17.40
CA LEU A 14 -2.48 7.30 -16.94
C LEU A 14 -2.14 8.70 -17.47
N GLU A 15 -3.14 9.43 -17.94
CA GLU A 15 -2.95 10.77 -18.49
C GLU A 15 -3.03 11.86 -17.42
N ASP A 16 -3.51 11.53 -16.22
CA ASP A 16 -3.76 12.49 -15.16
C ASP A 16 -2.49 12.78 -14.33
N PRO A 17 -1.92 13.99 -14.42
CA PRO A 17 -0.67 14.33 -13.76
C PRO A 17 -0.77 14.45 -12.24
N THR A 18 -1.98 14.43 -11.67
CA THR A 18 -2.19 14.53 -10.23
C THR A 18 -2.11 13.17 -9.51
N ILE A 19 -1.99 12.08 -10.27
CA ILE A 19 -1.83 10.72 -9.75
C ILE A 19 -0.40 10.49 -9.27
N ARG A 20 -0.24 10.01 -8.04
CA ARG A 20 1.07 9.84 -7.37
C ARG A 20 2.07 9.03 -8.19
N ARG A 21 1.67 7.85 -8.69
CA ARG A 21 2.51 6.98 -9.54
C ARG A 21 1.91 6.85 -10.94
N ILE A 22 1.86 7.97 -11.65
CA ILE A 22 1.22 8.09 -12.96
C ILE A 22 1.58 6.98 -13.97
N THR A 23 2.83 6.48 -13.94
CA THR A 23 3.24 5.40 -14.85
C THR A 23 3.27 4.02 -14.21
N THR A 24 2.97 3.00 -15.02
CA THR A 24 3.10 1.58 -14.63
C THR A 24 4.51 1.29 -14.10
N GLY A 25 5.55 1.80 -14.76
CA GLY A 25 6.93 1.68 -14.29
C GLY A 25 7.19 2.33 -12.93
N LYS A 26 6.60 3.52 -12.65
CA LYS A 26 6.70 4.15 -11.31
C LYS A 26 5.98 3.33 -10.25
N MET A 27 4.84 2.73 -10.60
CA MET A 27 4.11 1.86 -9.69
C MET A 27 4.88 0.56 -9.40
N ALA A 28 5.45 -0.07 -10.43
CA ALA A 28 6.28 -1.26 -10.28
C ALA A 28 7.54 -0.98 -9.43
N SER A 29 8.26 0.12 -9.69
CA SER A 29 9.42 0.53 -8.87
C SER A 29 9.03 0.76 -7.42
N TYR A 30 7.90 1.44 -7.17
CA TYR A 30 7.38 1.64 -5.82
C TYR A 30 7.13 0.32 -5.08
N ILE A 31 6.50 -0.66 -5.74
CA ILE A 31 6.26 -1.97 -5.14
C ILE A 31 7.58 -2.72 -4.88
N GLN A 32 8.54 -2.63 -5.80
CA GLN A 32 9.87 -3.23 -5.60
C GLN A 32 10.61 -2.62 -4.40
N ASP A 33 10.52 -1.31 -4.20
CA ASP A 33 11.09 -0.63 -3.03
C ASP A 33 10.42 -1.13 -1.73
N LEU A 34 9.09 -1.27 -1.71
CA LEU A 34 8.38 -1.86 -0.58
C LEU A 34 8.83 -3.30 -0.28
N ILE A 35 8.99 -4.12 -1.32
CA ILE A 35 9.47 -5.50 -1.19
C ILE A 35 10.88 -5.52 -0.59
N TYR A 36 11.74 -4.58 -0.98
CA TYR A 36 13.06 -4.43 -0.38
C TYR A 36 12.97 -4.05 1.12
N GLU A 37 12.15 -3.05 1.47
CA GLU A 37 11.90 -2.66 2.87
C GLU A 37 11.42 -3.85 3.72
N MET A 38 10.47 -4.63 3.20
CA MET A 38 9.94 -5.82 3.86
C MET A 38 11.01 -6.90 4.08
N LYS A 39 11.81 -7.19 3.06
CA LYS A 39 12.90 -8.18 3.16
C LYS A 39 13.98 -7.74 4.14
N SER A 40 14.31 -6.44 4.18
CA SER A 40 15.23 -5.88 5.17
C SER A 40 14.69 -5.97 6.60
N GLY A 41 13.37 -6.04 6.77
CA GLY A 41 12.69 -6.29 8.05
C GLY A 41 12.41 -7.76 8.34
N ASP A 42 13.05 -8.71 7.65
CA ASP A 42 12.84 -10.16 7.78
C ASP A 42 11.38 -10.62 7.55
N ILE A 43 10.62 -9.89 6.74
CA ILE A 43 9.27 -10.28 6.32
C ILE A 43 9.38 -11.05 4.99
N PRO A 44 9.09 -12.36 4.95
CA PRO A 44 9.14 -13.14 3.71
C PRO A 44 8.06 -12.68 2.73
N CYS A 45 8.47 -12.28 1.53
CA CYS A 45 7.54 -11.82 0.50
C CYS A 45 7.97 -12.15 -0.93
N THR A 46 6.98 -12.26 -1.82
CA THR A 46 7.16 -12.42 -3.26
C THR A 46 6.47 -11.28 -4.01
N PHE A 47 6.96 -11.02 -5.23
CA PHE A 47 6.38 -10.03 -6.12
C PHE A 47 6.17 -10.64 -7.51
N LYS A 48 4.98 -10.43 -8.07
CA LYS A 48 4.60 -10.83 -9.42
C LYS A 48 3.97 -9.64 -10.14
N GLU A 49 4.37 -9.46 -11.39
CA GLU A 49 3.75 -8.50 -12.30
C GLU A 49 2.94 -9.27 -13.36
N THR A 50 1.70 -8.86 -13.58
CA THR A 50 0.76 -9.49 -14.52
C THR A 50 0.22 -8.41 -15.46
N ILE A 51 0.63 -8.47 -16.73
CA ILE A 51 0.16 -7.55 -17.77
C ILE A 51 -1.14 -8.10 -18.38
N ILE A 52 -2.19 -7.28 -18.41
CA ILE A 52 -3.50 -7.60 -18.98
C ILE A 52 -3.82 -6.71 -20.19
N THR A 53 -4.60 -7.22 -21.13
CA THR A 53 -4.95 -6.48 -22.37
C THR A 53 -6.08 -5.47 -22.17
N ASP A 54 -7.00 -5.74 -21.24
CA ASP A 54 -8.11 -4.88 -20.89
C ASP A 54 -8.51 -5.10 -19.42
N GLY A 55 -9.02 -4.06 -18.78
CA GLY A 55 -9.35 -4.06 -17.35
C GLY A 55 -8.74 -2.89 -16.60
N LYS A 56 -8.88 -2.92 -15.27
CA LYS A 56 -8.30 -1.92 -14.37
C LYS A 56 -6.98 -2.41 -13.82
N ASN A 57 -6.07 -1.47 -13.62
CA ASN A 57 -4.86 -1.72 -12.86
C ASN A 57 -5.24 -1.95 -11.38
N ASP A 58 -4.57 -2.90 -10.73
CA ASP A 58 -4.89 -3.33 -9.38
C ASP A 58 -3.64 -3.90 -8.68
N VAL A 59 -3.64 -3.87 -7.35
CA VAL A 59 -2.62 -4.50 -6.52
C VAL A 59 -3.31 -5.43 -5.54
N ARG A 60 -2.85 -6.68 -5.54
CA ARG A 60 -3.36 -7.72 -4.66
C ARG A 60 -2.29 -8.16 -3.68
N ILE A 61 -2.69 -8.33 -2.42
CA ILE A 61 -1.84 -8.86 -1.35
C ILE A 61 -2.49 -10.15 -0.86
N ASN A 62 -1.79 -11.28 -1.01
CA ASN A 62 -2.33 -12.64 -0.81
C ASN A 62 -3.67 -12.86 -1.54
N GLY A 63 -3.78 -12.34 -2.77
CA GLY A 63 -4.96 -12.47 -3.62
C GLY A 63 -6.13 -11.53 -3.32
N ARG A 64 -6.03 -10.71 -2.26
CA ARG A 64 -7.06 -9.72 -1.88
C ARG A 64 -6.69 -8.34 -2.40
N THR A 65 -7.67 -7.57 -2.86
CA THR A 65 -7.50 -6.17 -3.27
C THR A 65 -7.21 -5.28 -2.06
N ILE A 66 -6.59 -4.12 -2.29
CA ILE A 66 -6.36 -3.14 -1.20
C ILE A 66 -7.68 -2.72 -0.55
N GLU A 67 -8.73 -2.50 -1.35
CA GLU A 67 -10.06 -2.16 -0.86
C GLU A 67 -10.62 -3.21 0.10
N GLU A 68 -10.56 -4.50 -0.25
CA GLU A 68 -11.01 -5.61 0.61
C GLU A 68 -10.19 -5.77 1.90
N ILE A 69 -8.94 -5.28 1.92
CA ILE A 69 -8.06 -5.37 3.09
C ILE A 69 -8.35 -4.22 4.05
N ILE A 70 -8.60 -3.02 3.52
CA ILE A 70 -8.87 -1.82 4.32
C ILE A 70 -10.34 -1.67 4.69
N ASP A 71 -11.24 -2.42 4.03
CA ASP A 71 -12.65 -2.46 4.40
C ASP A 71 -12.80 -2.97 5.85
N GLY A 72 -13.47 -2.17 6.68
CA GLY A 72 -13.58 -2.41 8.12
C GLY A 72 -12.40 -1.94 8.99
N LEU A 73 -11.34 -1.34 8.43
CA LEU A 73 -10.31 -0.67 9.22
C LEU A 73 -10.75 0.75 9.58
N GLU A 74 -10.86 1.04 10.88
CA GLU A 74 -10.92 2.44 11.35
C GLU A 74 -9.60 3.13 11.02
N ILE A 75 -9.63 4.10 10.10
CA ILE A 75 -8.50 5.02 9.91
C ILE A 75 -8.45 5.93 11.13
N ARG A 76 -7.68 5.52 12.14
CA ARG A 76 -7.41 6.36 13.31
C ARG A 76 -6.45 7.46 12.90
N HIS A 77 -6.92 8.70 12.98
CA HIS A 77 -6.01 9.83 13.05
C HIS A 77 -5.16 9.61 14.31
N LEU A 78 -3.83 9.57 14.16
CA LEU A 78 -2.98 9.84 15.30
C LEU A 78 -3.35 11.25 15.72
N ASP A 79 -4.16 11.38 16.76
CA ASP A 79 -4.37 12.65 17.42
C ASP A 79 -2.98 13.22 17.65
N MET A 80 -2.74 14.44 17.19
CA MET A 80 -1.44 15.12 17.29
C MET A 80 -0.95 15.27 18.74
N GLU A 81 -1.66 14.73 19.73
CA GLU A 81 -1.45 14.90 21.16
C GLU A 81 -0.63 13.80 21.84
N GLU A 82 -0.15 12.76 21.13
CA GLU A 82 0.86 11.83 21.67
C GLU A 82 2.27 12.05 21.09
N SER A 83 2.50 13.21 20.46
CA SER A 83 3.84 13.72 20.27
C SER A 83 4.38 14.22 21.61
N CYS A 84 5.07 13.36 22.35
CA CYS A 84 5.99 13.73 23.44
C CYS A 84 7.19 14.57 22.92
N ASP A 85 6.94 15.66 22.19
CA ASP A 85 7.98 16.58 21.72
C ASP A 85 7.72 17.95 22.35
N HIS A 86 8.44 18.19 23.45
CA HIS A 86 8.52 19.50 24.08
C HIS A 86 9.06 20.52 23.07
N GLY A 87 8.18 21.36 22.51
CA GLY A 87 8.54 22.69 22.00
C GLY A 87 9.19 22.78 20.61
N LYS A 88 8.88 21.90 19.64
CA LYS A 88 9.30 22.09 18.24
C LYS A 88 8.13 22.51 17.33
N PRO A 89 8.36 23.44 16.37
CA PRO A 89 7.30 23.95 15.50
C PRO A 89 6.68 22.82 14.68
N SER A 90 5.35 22.88 14.53
CA SER A 90 4.54 21.93 13.78
C SER A 90 5.18 21.62 12.42
N LYS A 91 5.50 20.34 12.17
CA LYS A 91 5.97 19.89 10.87
C LYS A 91 4.93 20.26 9.81
N ILE A 92 5.27 21.19 8.94
CA ILE A 92 4.50 21.46 7.72
C ILE A 92 4.61 20.20 6.87
N LEU A 93 3.52 19.43 6.76
CA LEU A 93 3.42 18.30 5.86
C LEU A 93 3.25 18.84 4.44
N PHE A 94 4.34 18.90 3.69
CA PHE A 94 4.31 19.15 2.25
C PHE A 94 3.83 17.86 1.56
N GLY A 95 2.60 17.86 1.06
CA GLY A 95 2.03 16.73 0.33
C GLY A 95 0.51 16.73 0.30
N ARG A 96 -0.07 15.99 -0.65
CA ARG A 96 -1.52 15.78 -0.77
C ARG A 96 -2.00 14.88 0.39
N PRO A 97 -3.06 15.24 1.14
CA PRO A 97 -3.51 14.49 2.32
C PRO A 97 -3.70 12.98 2.06
N THR A 98 -3.47 12.14 3.07
CA THR A 98 -3.60 10.67 2.95
C THR A 98 -5.01 10.24 2.51
N LEU A 99 -6.05 10.94 2.94
CA LEU A 99 -7.42 10.61 2.53
C LEU A 99 -7.81 11.21 1.17
N ASP A 100 -6.98 12.10 0.61
CA ASP A 100 -7.20 12.73 -0.68
C ASP A 100 -6.45 11.95 -1.78
N TRP A 101 -7.09 10.87 -2.21
CA TRP A 101 -6.66 10.08 -3.36
C TRP A 101 -7.86 9.63 -4.19
N LYS A 102 -7.62 9.43 -5.48
CA LYS A 102 -8.61 8.99 -6.45
C LYS A 102 -8.79 7.48 -6.33
N LYS A 103 -9.87 7.07 -5.67
CA LYS A 103 -10.14 5.67 -5.31
C LYS A 103 -10.17 4.72 -6.50
N GLU A 104 -10.48 5.25 -7.67
CA GLU A 104 -10.52 4.51 -8.93
C GLU A 104 -9.13 4.13 -9.49
N TYR A 105 -8.04 4.70 -8.97
CA TYR A 105 -6.66 4.44 -9.42
C TYR A 105 -5.81 3.88 -8.28
N ILE A 106 -5.35 2.63 -8.45
CA ILE A 106 -4.43 1.99 -7.50
C ILE A 106 -3.11 2.76 -7.38
N GLU A 107 -2.70 3.41 -8.47
CA GLU A 107 -1.52 4.25 -8.58
C GLU A 107 -1.59 5.50 -7.71
N ASP A 108 -2.80 5.93 -7.31
CA ASP A 108 -2.98 7.08 -6.42
C ASP A 108 -3.06 6.71 -4.94
N ILE A 109 -3.05 5.41 -4.57
CA ILE A 109 -3.10 4.97 -3.17
C ILE A 109 -1.92 5.54 -2.36
N PRO A 110 -2.14 6.30 -1.28
CA PRO A 110 -1.04 6.81 -0.46
C PRO A 110 -0.17 5.69 0.13
N ASP A 111 1.13 5.97 0.29
CA ASP A 111 2.08 4.99 0.83
C ASP A 111 1.63 4.39 2.17
N THR A 112 1.11 5.23 3.06
CA THR A 112 0.56 4.81 4.36
C THR A 112 -0.56 3.78 4.21
N ILE A 113 -1.46 3.95 3.23
CA ILE A 113 -2.58 3.02 3.04
C ILE A 113 -2.09 1.68 2.51
N MET A 114 -1.16 1.69 1.54
CA MET A 114 -0.54 0.47 1.02
C MET A 114 0.21 -0.29 2.11
N LYS A 115 1.04 0.39 2.91
CA LYS A 115 1.78 -0.20 4.04
C LYS A 115 0.85 -0.76 5.11
N ASN A 116 -0.25 -0.06 5.41
CA ASN A 116 -1.26 -0.56 6.35
C ASN A 116 -1.96 -1.82 5.84
N ALA A 117 -2.26 -1.89 4.53
CA ALA A 117 -2.83 -3.09 3.93
C ALA A 117 -1.86 -4.29 4.05
N ILE A 118 -0.58 -4.09 3.74
CA ILE A 118 0.46 -5.12 3.93
C ILE A 118 0.53 -5.56 5.39
N ALA A 119 0.59 -4.60 6.33
CA ALA A 119 0.67 -4.88 7.76
C ALA A 119 -0.55 -5.67 8.27
N LYS A 120 -1.75 -5.34 7.76
CA LYS A 120 -2.98 -6.05 8.10
C LYS A 120 -2.95 -7.49 7.61
N VAL A 121 -2.58 -7.73 6.35
CA VAL A 121 -2.45 -9.10 5.83
C VAL A 121 -1.40 -9.89 6.60
N TYR A 122 -0.25 -9.28 6.90
CA TYR A 122 0.78 -9.90 7.73
C TYR A 122 0.25 -10.29 9.12
N ALA A 123 -0.51 -9.42 9.79
CA ALA A 123 -1.11 -9.72 11.08
C ALA A 123 -2.15 -10.85 11.00
N ASP A 124 -3.00 -10.84 9.95
CA ASP A 124 -4.03 -11.85 9.73
C ASP A 124 -3.42 -13.23 9.51
N GLU A 125 -2.39 -13.33 8.66
CA GLU A 125 -1.70 -14.58 8.39
C GLU A 125 -0.97 -15.10 9.64
N ARG A 126 -0.40 -14.20 10.45
CA ARG A 126 0.29 -14.58 11.69
C ARG A 126 -0.68 -15.11 12.73
N GLN A 127 -1.86 -14.50 12.84
CA GLN A 127 -2.92 -14.97 13.72
C GLN A 127 -3.40 -16.37 13.31
N LYS A 128 -3.60 -16.61 12.00
CA LYS A 128 -3.98 -17.94 11.49
C LYS A 128 -2.95 -19.02 11.81
N GLU A 129 -1.66 -18.70 11.70
CA GLU A 129 -0.59 -19.64 12.09
C GLU A 129 -0.62 -19.94 13.60
N MET A 130 -0.87 -18.93 14.43
CA MET A 130 -1.00 -19.12 15.88
C MET A 130 -2.25 -19.93 16.26
N ASP A 131 -3.37 -19.72 15.60
CA ASP A 131 -4.64 -20.42 15.87
C ASP A 131 -4.62 -21.88 15.38
N SER A 132 -3.69 -22.21 14.48
CA SER A 132 -3.52 -23.57 13.92
C SER A 132 -2.56 -24.45 14.74
N LEU A 133 -1.96 -23.91 15.81
CA LEU A 133 -1.04 -24.58 16.75
C LEU A 133 -1.78 -25.01 18.03
#